data_AF-A0AA46P6D8-F1
#
_entry.id   AF-A0AA46P6D8-F1
#
_cell.length_a   1.000
_cell.length_b   1.000
_cell.length_c   1.000
_cell.angle_alpha   90.00
_cell.angle_beta   90.00
_cell.angle_gamma   90.00
#
_symmetry.space_group_name_H-M   'P 1'
#
loop_
_entity.id
_entity.type
_entity.pdbx_description
1 polymer ?
#
loop_
_entity_poly.entity_id
_entity_poly.type
_entity_poly.pdbx_seq_one_letter_code
_entity_poly.pdbx_strand_id
1 'polypeptide(L)'
;MRKWLPFLAIIIIVSAISYSYLSSKETSINTEQTREIRLENGKSLALIPEEANLPVSKDEQKIVLSDLGMDCMSCHYAVQSTLKQTDGVKDSFVNLKQNRATVVYDPKTVSLEEIRKRITEIGFRVGNVKEVAQ
;
A
#
# COMPACT_ATOMS: atom_id res chain seq x y z
N MET A 1 -64.94 9.68 13.12
CA MET A 1 -63.92 8.68 12.71
C MET A 1 -62.66 9.39 12.18
N ARG A 2 -61.78 9.94 13.03
CA ARG A 2 -60.48 10.52 12.64
C ARG A 2 -59.68 10.92 13.90
N LYS A 3 -59.11 9.95 14.64
CA LYS A 3 -58.26 10.22 15.82
C LYS A 3 -56.86 9.58 15.75
N TRP A 4 -56.49 9.00 14.60
CA TRP A 4 -55.24 8.25 14.42
C TRP A 4 -54.16 9.00 13.62
N LEU A 5 -54.38 10.28 13.30
CA LEU A 5 -53.40 11.10 12.57
C LEU A 5 -52.07 11.39 13.32
N PRO A 6 -52.00 11.55 14.66
CA PRO A 6 -50.73 11.90 15.30
C PRO A 6 -49.77 10.71 15.44
N PHE A 7 -50.27 9.48 15.58
CA PHE A 7 -49.43 8.28 15.71
C PHE A 7 -48.76 7.88 14.39
N LEU A 8 -49.44 8.08 13.24
CA LEU A 8 -48.85 7.85 11.92
C LEU A 8 -47.71 8.82 11.60
N ALA A 9 -47.81 10.09 12.05
CA ALA A 9 -46.75 11.07 11.85
C ALA A 9 -45.46 10.74 12.62
N ILE A 10 -45.57 10.18 13.82
CA ILE A 10 -44.41 9.79 14.65
C ILE A 10 -43.66 8.60 14.03
N ILE A 11 -44.37 7.61 13.46
CA ILE A 11 -43.76 6.45 12.80
C ILE A 11 -42.95 6.87 11.56
N ILE A 12 -43.44 7.85 10.79
CA ILE A 12 -42.73 8.38 9.61
C ILE A 12 -41.45 9.13 10.02
N ILE A 13 -41.48 9.86 11.14
CA ILE A 13 -40.31 10.59 11.64
C ILE A 13 -39.24 9.62 12.17
N VAL A 14 -39.61 8.59 12.92
CA VAL A 14 -38.65 7.60 13.45
C VAL A 14 -38.04 6.75 12.34
N SER A 15 -38.82 6.41 11.31
CA SER A 15 -38.30 5.72 10.12
C SER A 15 -37.38 6.61 9.29
N ALA A 16 -37.68 7.90 9.13
CA ALA A 16 -36.79 8.86 8.47
C ALA A 16 -35.47 9.10 9.24
N ILE A 17 -35.53 9.15 10.58
CA ILE A 17 -34.33 9.28 11.43
C ILE A 17 -33.50 8.00 11.39
N SER A 18 -34.11 6.81 11.41
CA SER A 18 -33.40 5.53 11.20
C SER A 18 -32.77 5.45 9.80
N TYR A 19 -33.48 5.87 8.76
CA TYR A 19 -32.93 5.93 7.39
C TYR A 19 -31.72 6.86 7.30
N SER A 20 -31.80 8.02 7.95
CA SER A 20 -30.72 9.01 7.97
C SER A 20 -29.51 8.52 8.78
N TYR A 21 -29.73 7.73 9.84
CA TYR A 21 -28.65 7.15 10.65
C TYR A 21 -27.97 5.96 9.94
N LEU A 22 -28.71 5.18 9.16
CA LEU A 22 -28.16 4.02 8.43
C LEU A 22 -27.33 4.43 7.20
N SER A 23 -27.63 5.57 6.58
CA SER A 23 -26.87 6.11 5.44
C SER A 23 -25.43 6.55 5.79
N SER A 24 -25.07 6.65 7.09
CA SER A 24 -23.76 7.12 7.53
C SER A 24 -22.77 5.98 7.84
N LYS A 25 -23.20 4.71 7.79
CA LYS A 25 -22.37 3.53 8.12
C LYS A 25 -22.29 2.46 7.04
N GLU A 26 -22.53 2.79 5.77
CA GLU A 26 -22.07 1.95 4.67
C GLU A 26 -20.56 2.13 4.49
N THR A 27 -19.82 1.40 5.33
CA THR A 27 -18.45 0.95 5.12
C THR A 27 -18.35 0.31 3.73
N SER A 28 -18.01 1.16 2.76
CA SER A 28 -17.13 0.90 1.61
C SER A 28 -16.80 -0.57 1.32
N ILE A 29 -17.68 -1.26 0.60
CA ILE A 29 -17.30 -2.32 -0.34
C ILE A 29 -17.98 -2.00 -1.66
N ASN A 30 -17.56 -0.89 -2.26
CA ASN A 30 -17.99 -0.51 -3.60
C ASN A 30 -16.72 -0.35 -4.44
N THR A 31 -16.33 -1.45 -5.08
CA THR A 31 -15.74 -1.45 -6.42
C THR A 31 -16.52 -0.43 -7.26
N GLU A 32 -15.84 0.33 -8.13
CA GLU A 32 -16.40 1.43 -8.94
C GLU A 32 -16.45 2.84 -8.28
N GLN A 33 -15.39 3.27 -7.60
CA GLN A 33 -15.19 4.70 -7.35
C GLN A 33 -13.79 5.17 -7.72
N THR A 34 -13.52 5.18 -9.02
CA THR A 34 -12.55 6.08 -9.64
C THR A 34 -13.09 7.52 -9.51
N ARG A 35 -12.93 8.12 -8.32
CA ARG A 35 -12.96 9.58 -8.17
C ARG A 35 -11.51 10.03 -8.03
N GLU A 36 -11.06 10.78 -9.03
CA GLU A 36 -9.80 11.49 -9.01
C GLU A 36 -9.69 12.30 -7.71
N ILE A 37 -8.72 11.94 -6.87
CA ILE A 37 -8.26 12.85 -5.82
C ILE A 37 -7.48 13.94 -6.54
N ARG A 38 -8.16 15.06 -6.85
CA ARG A 38 -7.49 16.31 -7.20
C ARG A 38 -6.75 16.79 -5.95
N LEU A 39 -5.50 16.40 -5.81
CA LEU A 39 -4.56 17.09 -4.94
C LEU A 39 -4.43 18.53 -5.46
N GLU A 40 -4.59 19.55 -4.61
CA GLU A 40 -4.52 20.97 -4.99
C GLU A 40 -3.18 21.38 -5.63
N ASN A 41 -2.21 20.46 -5.68
CA ASN A 41 -0.92 20.62 -6.33
C ASN A 41 -0.77 19.78 -7.62
N GLY A 42 -1.87 19.26 -8.19
CA GLY A 42 -1.87 18.61 -9.51
C GLY A 42 -1.06 17.32 -9.62
N LYS A 43 -0.69 16.68 -8.51
CA LYS A 43 0.10 15.44 -8.52
C LYS A 43 -0.85 14.24 -8.49
N SER A 44 -1.33 13.84 -9.66
CA SER A 44 -2.04 12.57 -9.83
C SER A 44 -1.19 11.43 -9.26
N LEU A 45 -1.79 10.55 -8.44
CA LEU A 45 -1.23 9.24 -8.12
C LEU A 45 -1.28 8.38 -9.39
N ALA A 46 -0.44 8.71 -10.36
CA ALA A 46 0.09 7.73 -11.26
C ALA A 46 0.74 6.66 -10.39
N LEU A 47 0.23 5.43 -10.50
CA LEU A 47 0.95 4.27 -10.02
C LEU A 47 2.33 4.29 -10.71
N ILE A 48 3.36 4.61 -9.90
CA ILE A 48 4.82 4.62 -10.16
C ILE A 48 5.31 5.94 -10.83
N PRO A 49 6.28 6.71 -10.28
CA PRO A 49 7.51 6.27 -9.61
C PRO A 49 7.89 7.07 -8.34
N GLU A 50 7.62 6.52 -7.16
CA GLU A 50 8.46 6.80 -5.98
C GLU A 50 9.62 5.80 -5.87
N GLU A 51 9.86 5.01 -6.93
CA GLU A 51 11.08 4.22 -7.08
C GLU A 51 12.30 5.10 -7.41
N ALA A 52 12.10 6.30 -7.99
CA ALA A 52 13.20 7.07 -8.58
C ALA A 52 13.84 8.11 -7.63
N ASN A 53 13.20 8.46 -6.52
CA ASN A 53 13.61 9.60 -5.68
C ASN A 53 13.64 9.28 -4.18
N LEU A 54 13.94 8.03 -3.83
CA LEU A 54 14.35 7.72 -2.46
C LEU A 54 15.60 8.58 -2.16
N PRO A 55 15.61 9.36 -1.06
CA PRO A 55 16.73 10.21 -0.72
C PRO A 55 17.90 9.32 -0.31
N VAL A 56 18.74 8.96 -1.27
CA VAL A 56 19.95 8.18 -1.03
C VAL A 56 21.00 9.15 -0.48
N SER A 57 21.34 9.01 0.81
CA SER A 57 22.48 9.74 1.38
C SER A 57 23.79 9.22 0.78
N LYS A 58 24.88 9.99 0.87
CA LYS A 58 26.18 9.71 0.19
C LYS A 58 26.77 8.30 0.46
N ASP A 59 26.31 7.64 1.52
CA ASP A 59 26.78 6.31 1.95
C ASP A 59 25.77 5.18 1.68
N GLU A 60 24.60 5.47 1.11
CA GLU A 60 23.56 4.48 0.82
C GLU A 60 23.68 3.93 -0.59
N GLN A 61 23.27 2.66 -0.76
CA GLN A 61 23.20 1.99 -2.06
C GLN A 61 21.75 1.66 -2.39
N LYS A 62 21.44 1.72 -3.69
CA LYS A 62 20.14 1.37 -4.23
C LYS A 62 20.25 0.13 -5.11
N ILE A 63 19.43 -0.86 -4.81
CA ILE A 63 19.33 -2.10 -5.57
C ILE A 63 17.89 -2.35 -6.01
N VAL A 64 17.75 -3.07 -7.12
CA VAL A 64 16.48 -3.56 -7.63
C VAL A 64 16.55 -5.08 -7.70
N LEU A 65 15.70 -5.71 -6.90
CA LEU A 65 15.48 -7.15 -6.86
C LEU A 65 14.34 -7.48 -7.82
N SER A 66 14.50 -8.51 -8.64
CA SER A 66 13.49 -8.98 -9.59
C SER A 66 13.26 -10.49 -9.44
N ASP A 67 12.14 -10.95 -10.01
CA ASP A 67 11.72 -12.36 -10.01
C ASP A 67 11.47 -12.89 -8.60
N LEU A 68 10.73 -12.10 -7.79
CA LEU A 68 10.46 -12.42 -6.38
C LEU A 68 9.40 -13.51 -6.19
N GLY A 69 8.56 -13.74 -7.20
CA GLY A 69 7.45 -14.69 -7.13
C GLY A 69 6.24 -14.16 -6.35
N MET A 70 6.00 -12.84 -6.36
CA MET A 70 4.84 -12.24 -5.71
C MET A 70 3.67 -12.14 -6.69
N ASP A 71 2.66 -13.00 -6.53
CA ASP A 71 1.45 -12.97 -7.38
C ASP A 71 0.22 -12.40 -6.65
N CYS A 72 0.36 -12.10 -5.35
CA CYS A 72 -0.75 -11.74 -4.49
C CYS A 72 -0.45 -10.49 -3.65
N MET A 73 -1.49 -9.74 -3.28
CA MET A 73 -1.33 -8.52 -2.48
C MET A 73 -0.74 -8.82 -1.09
N SER A 74 -1.13 -9.93 -0.47
CA SER A 74 -0.53 -10.36 0.80
C SER A 74 0.95 -10.73 0.65
N CYS A 75 1.35 -11.27 -0.50
CA CYS A 75 2.73 -11.61 -0.83
C CYS A 75 3.58 -10.33 -0.92
N HIS A 76 3.05 -9.29 -1.58
CA HIS A 76 3.65 -7.96 -1.64
C HIS A 76 3.89 -7.38 -0.24
N TYR A 77 2.87 -7.39 0.62
CA TYR A 77 2.99 -6.87 1.98
C TYR A 77 4.01 -7.66 2.82
N ALA A 78 4.05 -8.99 2.68
CA ALA A 78 5.02 -9.82 3.38
C ALA A 78 6.46 -9.39 3.02
N VAL A 79 6.80 -9.34 1.73
CA VAL A 79 8.13 -8.94 1.27
C VAL A 79 8.47 -7.51 1.69
N GLN A 80 7.56 -6.55 1.48
CA GLN A 80 7.80 -5.16 1.84
C GLN A 80 7.99 -4.97 3.35
N SER A 81 7.18 -5.63 4.17
CA SER A 81 7.30 -5.53 5.63
C SER A 81 8.58 -6.15 6.15
N THR A 82 9.03 -7.28 5.60
CA THR A 82 10.32 -7.91 5.96
C THR A 82 11.50 -7.01 5.59
N LEU A 83 11.47 -6.39 4.41
CA LEU A 83 12.52 -5.44 4.01
C LEU A 83 12.56 -4.22 4.92
N LYS A 84 11.41 -3.64 5.29
CA LYS A 84 11.35 -2.51 6.23
C LYS A 84 11.82 -2.85 7.64
N GLN A 85 11.70 -4.11 8.06
CA GLN A 85 12.15 -4.59 9.36
C GLN A 85 13.62 -5.02 9.37
N THR A 86 14.29 -5.02 8.22
CA THR A 86 15.69 -5.42 8.12
C THR A 86 16.58 -4.26 8.54
N ASP A 87 17.40 -4.48 9.57
CA ASP A 87 18.36 -3.48 10.02
C ASP A 87 19.31 -3.07 8.90
N GLY A 88 19.52 -1.76 8.73
CA GLY A 88 20.33 -1.21 7.64
C GLY A 88 19.55 -0.91 6.35
N VAL A 89 18.32 -1.38 6.20
CA VAL A 89 17.42 -0.92 5.13
C VAL A 89 16.83 0.44 5.52
N LYS A 90 17.01 1.44 4.65
CA LYS A 90 16.49 2.79 4.84
C LYS A 90 15.11 2.95 4.25
N ASP A 91 14.93 2.40 3.04
CA ASP A 91 13.64 2.40 2.39
C ASP A 91 13.47 1.17 1.49
N SER A 92 12.22 0.79 1.26
CA SER A 92 11.87 -0.28 0.35
C SER A 92 10.52 -0.04 -0.31
N PHE A 93 10.52 -0.20 -1.63
CA PHE A 93 9.34 -0.11 -2.47
C PHE A 93 9.17 -1.41 -3.23
N VAL A 94 7.95 -1.95 -3.26
CA VAL A 94 7.66 -3.21 -3.94
C VAL A 94 6.59 -2.98 -5.00
N ASN A 95 6.85 -3.46 -6.20
CA ASN A 95 6.02 -3.32 -7.38
C ASN A 95 5.47 -4.68 -7.81
N LEU A 96 4.20 -4.93 -7.50
CA LEU A 96 3.53 -6.19 -7.81
C LEU A 96 3.43 -6.43 -9.33
N LYS A 97 3.12 -5.39 -10.10
CA LYS A 97 2.95 -5.52 -11.57
C LYS A 97 4.23 -5.96 -12.28
N GLN A 98 5.38 -5.57 -11.73
CA GLN A 98 6.69 -5.86 -12.31
C GLN A 98 7.39 -7.02 -11.60
N ASN A 99 6.82 -7.54 -10.51
CA ASN A 99 7.46 -8.53 -9.63
C ASN A 99 8.87 -8.10 -9.19
N ARG A 100 8.99 -6.81 -8.81
CA ARG A 100 10.27 -6.17 -8.43
C ARG A 100 10.18 -5.49 -7.08
N ALA A 101 11.30 -5.43 -6.37
CA ALA A 101 11.47 -4.62 -5.17
C ALA A 101 12.69 -3.72 -5.31
N THR A 102 12.52 -2.42 -5.09
CA THR A 102 13.61 -1.45 -4.97
C THR A 102 13.93 -1.30 -3.49
N VAL A 103 15.20 -1.43 -3.13
CA VAL A 103 15.67 -1.33 -1.75
C VAL A 103 16.80 -0.33 -1.69
N VAL A 104 16.73 0.59 -0.73
CA VAL A 104 17.82 1.49 -0.36
C VAL A 104 18.34 1.06 0.99
N TYR A 105 19.63 0.77 1.07
CA TYR A 105 20.25 0.24 2.28
C TYR A 105 21.65 0.82 2.47
N ASP A 106 22.13 0.74 3.71
CA ASP A 106 23.51 1.06 4.05
C ASP A 106 24.37 -0.21 3.98
N PRO A 107 25.33 -0.31 3.02
CA PRO A 107 26.20 -1.47 2.89
C PRO A 107 27.17 -1.67 4.05
N LYS A 108 27.38 -0.66 4.91
CA LYS A 108 28.18 -0.80 6.13
C LYS A 108 27.41 -1.55 7.21
N THR A 109 26.07 -1.51 7.16
CA THR A 109 25.18 -2.13 8.15
C THR A 109 24.65 -3.49 7.66
N VAL A 110 24.24 -3.59 6.39
CA VAL A 110 23.65 -4.81 5.83
C VAL A 110 24.20 -5.10 4.44
N SER A 111 24.50 -6.37 4.16
CA SER A 111 24.97 -6.80 2.85
C SER A 111 23.80 -7.21 1.94
N LEU A 112 24.03 -7.16 0.63
CA LEU A 112 23.08 -7.66 -0.37
C LEU A 112 22.67 -9.12 -0.09
N GLU A 113 23.62 -9.96 0.31
CA GLU A 113 23.34 -11.37 0.61
C GLU A 113 22.44 -11.54 1.83
N GLU A 114 22.58 -10.69 2.84
CA GLU A 114 21.69 -10.69 4.00
C GLU A 114 20.27 -10.27 3.61
N ILE A 115 20.12 -9.23 2.80
CA ILE A 115 18.80 -8.81 2.26
C ILE A 115 18.16 -9.97 1.49
N ARG A 116 18.92 -10.65 0.63
CA ARG A 116 18.46 -11.82 -0.13
C ARG A 116 18.04 -12.96 0.79
N LYS A 117 18.82 -13.21 1.84
CA LYS A 117 18.54 -14.23 2.84
C LYS A 117 17.24 -13.94 3.58
N ARG A 118 16.99 -12.70 4.00
CA ARG A 118 15.74 -12.30 4.67
C ARG A 118 14.51 -12.56 3.80
N ILE A 119 14.58 -12.29 2.49
CA ILE A 119 13.52 -12.62 1.55
C ILE A 119 13.36 -14.14 1.40
N THR A 120 14.46 -14.89 1.44
CA THR A 120 14.43 -16.35 1.32
C THR A 120 13.85 -17.02 2.56
N GLU A 121 14.08 -16.46 3.75
CA GLU A 121 13.55 -16.96 5.03
C GLU A 121 12.02 -16.92 5.10
N ILE A 122 11.39 -15.93 4.45
CA ILE A 122 9.92 -15.85 4.33
C ILE A 122 9.36 -16.64 3.13
N GLY A 123 10.19 -17.44 2.46
CA GLY A 123 9.77 -18.37 1.40
C GLY A 123 9.76 -17.81 -0.02
N PHE A 124 10.25 -16.58 -0.23
CA PHE A 124 10.36 -15.98 -1.56
C PHE A 124 11.74 -16.20 -2.17
N ARG A 125 11.86 -16.02 -3.48
CA ARG A 125 13.14 -16.16 -4.20
C ARG A 125 13.61 -14.79 -4.67
N VAL A 126 14.88 -14.67 -5.03
CA VAL A 126 15.40 -13.46 -5.69
C VAL A 126 16.14 -13.95 -6.91
N GLY A 127 15.61 -13.68 -8.11
CA GLY A 127 16.20 -14.17 -9.35
C GLY A 127 17.24 -13.23 -9.94
N ASN A 128 17.02 -11.92 -9.87
CA ASN A 128 17.96 -10.93 -10.41
C ASN A 128 18.18 -9.77 -9.44
N VAL A 129 19.42 -9.30 -9.37
CA VAL A 129 19.80 -8.09 -8.64
C VAL A 129 20.44 -7.13 -9.60
N LYS A 130 19.93 -5.89 -9.65
CA LYS A 130 20.56 -4.78 -10.36
C LYS A 130 20.92 -3.70 -9.36
N GLU A 131 22.19 -3.34 -9.33
CA GLU A 131 22.65 -2.17 -8.61
C GLU A 131 22.37 -0.93 -9.46
N VAL A 132 21.72 0.07 -8.87
CA VAL A 132 21.42 1.33 -9.55
C VAL A 132 22.46 2.33 -9.09
N ALA A 133 23.51 2.49 -9.88
CA ALA A 133 24.47 3.58 -9.69
C ALA A 133 23.75 4.92 -9.94
N GLN A 134 23.88 5.84 -8.98
CA GLN A 134 23.38 7.21 -9.07
C GLN A 134 24.42 8.13 -9.72
#